data_AF-A0A0G1P079-F1
#
_entry.id   AF-A0A0G1P079-F1
#
_cell.length_a   1.000
_cell.length_b   1.000
_cell.length_c   1.000
_cell.angle_alpha   90.00
_cell.angle_beta   90.00
_cell.angle_gamma   90.00
#
_symmetry.space_group_name_H-M   'P 1'
#
loop_
_entity.id
_entity.type
_entity.pdbx_description
1 polymer ?
#
loop_
_entity_poly.entity_id
_entity_poly.type
_entity_poly.pdbx_seq_one_letter_code
_entity_poly.pdbx_strand_id
1 'polypeptide(L)'
;MNERSVVLLLLEDNRKILLMGDAGDQTEKTLLELGGLPDIDILKVGHHGSKYASTLPFLERIKPELAIISVGKGNRYGHPTQETLERLERVGTEIARTDQEGIIEVNF
;
A
#
# COMPACT_ATOMS: atom_id res chain seq x y z
N MET A 1 9.31 14.07 5.59
CA MET A 1 7.92 14.49 5.86
C MET A 1 7.01 13.28 5.78
N ASN A 2 7.11 12.51 4.70
CA ASN A 2 6.47 11.21 4.46
C ASN A 2 6.53 10.22 5.64
N GLU A 3 7.72 10.03 6.23
CA GLU A 3 7.92 9.13 7.40
C GLU A 3 7.26 9.61 8.71
N ARG A 4 6.57 10.75 8.70
CA ARG A 4 5.71 11.20 9.81
C ARG A 4 4.23 10.92 9.55
N SER A 5 3.93 10.07 8.56
CA SER A 5 2.57 9.62 8.29
C SER A 5 2.03 8.83 9.46
N VAL A 6 0.75 9.01 9.77
CA VAL A 6 0.02 8.12 10.68
C VAL A 6 -0.37 6.89 9.88
N VAL A 7 0.13 5.72 10.29
CA VAL A 7 -0.28 4.42 9.74
C VAL A 7 -1.45 3.89 10.58
N LEU A 8 -2.53 3.48 9.92
CA LEU A 8 -3.73 2.97 10.57
C LEU A 8 -3.98 1.52 10.14
N LEU A 9 -4.14 0.63 11.12
CA LEU A 9 -4.71 -0.69 10.91
C LEU A 9 -6.18 -0.66 11.38
N LEU A 10 -7.10 -0.76 10.43
CA LEU A 10 -8.53 -0.86 10.68
C LEU A 10 -8.94 -2.34 10.70
N LEU A 11 -9.72 -2.71 11.70
CA LEU A 11 -10.34 -4.02 11.84
C LEU A 11 -11.85 -3.85 11.74
N GLU A 12 -12.43 -4.28 10.64
CA GLU A 12 -13.86 -4.08 10.33
C GLU A 12 -14.40 -5.34 9.66
N ASP A 13 -15.51 -5.90 10.17
CA ASP A 13 -16.18 -7.07 9.59
C ASP A 13 -15.25 -8.25 9.22
N ASN A 14 -14.30 -8.56 10.11
CA ASN A 14 -13.23 -9.56 9.92
C ASN A 14 -12.21 -9.26 8.82
N ARG A 15 -12.18 -8.04 8.29
CA ARG A 15 -11.16 -7.53 7.37
C ARG A 15 -10.13 -6.69 8.11
N LYS A 16 -8.89 -6.80 7.65
CA LYS A 16 -7.74 -6.00 8.09
C LYS A 16 -7.37 -5.06 6.96
N ILE A 17 -7.54 -3.76 7.20
CA ILE A 17 -7.25 -2.72 6.20
C ILE A 17 -6.08 -1.88 6.73
N LEU A 18 -4.99 -1.82 5.97
CA LEU A 18 -3.81 -1.05 6.33
C LEU A 18 -3.72 0.22 5.48
N LEU A 19 -3.80 1.38 6.14
CA LEU A 19 -3.70 2.70 5.51
C LEU A 19 -2.33 3.30 5.78
N MET A 20 -1.47 3.34 4.76
CA MET A 20 -0.08 3.78 4.91
C MET A 20 0.11 5.30 4.77
N GLY A 21 -0.91 6.06 4.39
CA GLY A 21 -0.74 7.49 4.10
C GLY A 21 0.32 7.70 3.02
N ASP A 22 1.33 8.51 3.31
CA ASP A 22 2.52 8.73 2.48
C ASP A 22 3.78 8.05 3.04
N ALA A 23 3.63 7.13 3.99
CA ALA A 23 4.75 6.38 4.58
C ALA A 23 5.57 5.65 3.52
N GLY A 24 6.88 5.68 3.67
CA GLY A 24 7.84 5.01 2.81
C GLY A 24 8.55 3.84 3.49
N ASP A 25 9.64 3.42 2.86
CA ASP A 25 10.47 2.28 3.22
C ASP A 25 10.98 2.30 4.67
N GLN A 26 11.28 3.46 5.22
CA GLN A 26 11.76 3.59 6.59
C GLN A 26 10.67 3.29 7.62
N THR A 27 9.44 3.76 7.40
CA THR A 27 8.27 3.40 8.22
C THR A 27 7.95 1.92 8.10
N GLU A 28 7.98 1.37 6.88
CA GLU A 28 7.77 -0.06 6.65
C GLU A 28 8.78 -0.93 7.40
N LYS A 29 10.06 -0.55 7.33
CA LYS A 29 11.12 -1.20 8.09
C LYS A 29 10.85 -1.15 9.60
N THR A 30 10.46 0.02 10.13
CA THR A 30 10.11 0.14 11.56
C THR A 30 8.92 -0.74 11.93
N LEU A 31 7.88 -0.83 11.09
CA LEU A 31 6.73 -1.72 11.36
C LEU A 31 7.14 -3.20 11.35
N LEU A 32 8.05 -3.60 10.45
CA LEU A 32 8.62 -4.95 10.44
C LEU A 32 9.43 -5.25 11.70
N GLU A 33 10.24 -4.30 12.16
CA GLU A 33 11.07 -4.43 13.38
C GLU A 33 10.25 -4.48 14.66
N LEU A 34 9.16 -3.69 14.74
CA LEU A 34 8.22 -3.74 15.87
C LEU A 34 7.50 -5.10 15.95
N GLY A 35 7.37 -5.79 14.82
CA GLY A 35 6.69 -7.08 14.73
C GLY A 35 5.17 -6.95 14.88
N GLY A 36 4.48 -8.10 14.86
CA GLY A 36 3.03 -8.14 15.09
C GLY A 36 2.15 -7.69 13.92
N LEU A 37 2.72 -7.24 12.80
CA LEU A 37 1.96 -7.02 11.56
C LEU A 37 1.25 -8.32 11.17
N PRO A 38 -0.10 -8.35 11.05
CA PRO A 38 -0.83 -9.51 10.55
C PRO A 38 -0.76 -9.56 9.02
N ASP A 39 -1.30 -10.63 8.44
CA ASP A 39 -1.69 -10.60 7.03
C ASP A 39 -2.79 -9.54 6.86
N ILE A 40 -2.82 -8.82 5.74
CA ILE A 40 -3.70 -7.69 5.47
C ILE A 40 -4.60 -8.06 4.31
N ASP A 41 -5.89 -7.77 4.39
CA ASP A 41 -6.82 -8.00 3.28
C ASP A 41 -6.65 -6.89 2.25
N ILE A 42 -6.63 -5.63 2.72
CA ILE A 42 -6.57 -4.45 1.85
C ILE A 42 -5.47 -3.49 2.29
N LEU A 43 -4.58 -3.18 1.35
CA LEU A 43 -3.55 -2.17 1.53
C LEU A 43 -3.92 -0.91 0.75
N LYS A 44 -4.10 0.22 1.42
CA LYS A 44 -3.96 1.53 0.76
C LYS A 44 -2.48 1.84 0.68
N VAL A 45 -1.95 1.81 -0.54
CA VAL A 45 -0.52 1.89 -0.83
C VAL A 45 0.06 3.22 -0.35
N GLY A 46 1.25 3.14 0.24
CA GLY A 46 2.00 4.30 0.71
C GLY A 46 2.49 5.15 -0.45
N HIS A 47 2.51 6.47 -0.24
CA HIS A 47 3.19 7.43 -1.11
C HIS A 47 2.80 7.32 -2.59
N HIS A 48 1.51 7.10 -2.85
CA HIS A 48 0.95 7.00 -4.21
C HIS A 48 1.59 5.92 -5.11
N GLY A 49 2.30 4.94 -4.52
CA GLY A 49 3.05 3.92 -5.27
C GLY A 49 4.43 4.37 -5.75
N SER A 50 5.11 5.22 -4.98
CA SER A 50 6.52 5.55 -5.22
C SER A 50 7.44 4.36 -5.02
N LYS A 51 8.56 4.31 -5.77
CA LYS A 51 9.60 3.29 -5.62
C LYS A 51 10.21 3.20 -4.21
N TYR A 52 10.06 4.26 -3.41
CA TYR A 52 10.49 4.37 -2.02
C TYR A 52 9.43 3.95 -0.99
N ALA A 53 8.35 3.30 -1.44
CA ALA A 53 7.34 2.66 -0.62
C ALA A 53 7.04 1.26 -1.18
N SER A 54 6.20 0.52 -0.46
CA SER A 54 5.79 -0.86 -0.75
C SER A 54 7.01 -1.74 -1.07
N THR A 55 7.95 -1.79 -0.13
CA THR A 55 9.14 -2.62 -0.25
C THR A 55 8.76 -4.10 -0.29
N LEU A 56 9.54 -4.91 -1.00
CA LEU A 56 9.24 -6.34 -1.12
C LEU A 56 9.18 -7.07 0.24
N PRO A 57 10.11 -6.86 1.20
CA PRO A 57 10.02 -7.50 2.52
C PRO A 57 8.75 -7.13 3.29
N PHE A 58 8.28 -5.88 3.15
CA PHE A 58 7.03 -5.44 3.75
C PHE A 58 5.83 -6.15 3.13
N LEU A 59 5.74 -6.16 1.81
CA LEU A 59 4.65 -6.83 1.07
C LEU A 59 4.64 -8.34 1.31
N GLU A 60 5.80 -9.00 1.37
CA GLU A 60 5.91 -10.43 1.69
C GLU A 60 5.47 -10.74 3.13
N ARG A 61 5.60 -9.77 4.06
CA ARG A 61 5.10 -9.91 5.43
C ARG A 61 3.60 -9.78 5.51
N ILE A 62 3.03 -8.73 4.90
CA ILE A 62 1.60 -8.41 5.07
C ILE A 62 0.69 -9.09 4.04
N LYS A 63 1.23 -9.55 2.89
CA LYS A 63 0.54 -10.30 1.85
C LYS A 63 -0.87 -9.78 1.52
N PRO A 64 -1.00 -8.56 1.00
CA PRO A 64 -2.30 -7.97 0.72
C PRO A 64 -3.03 -8.74 -0.39
N GLU A 65 -4.33 -8.98 -0.22
CA GLU A 65 -5.17 -9.52 -1.29
C GLU A 65 -5.43 -8.43 -2.35
N LEU A 66 -5.75 -7.22 -1.89
CA LEU A 66 -5.99 -6.04 -2.71
C LEU A 66 -5.07 -4.87 -2.30
N ALA A 67 -4.43 -4.23 -3.28
CA ALA A 67 -3.70 -2.98 -3.10
C ALA A 67 -4.36 -1.85 -3.89
N ILE A 68 -4.73 -0.79 -3.18
CA ILE A 68 -5.34 0.41 -3.74
C ILE A 68 -4.29 1.51 -3.83
N ILE A 69 -4.01 1.95 -5.05
CA ILE A 69 -3.09 3.05 -5.33
C ILE A 69 -3.91 4.31 -5.63
N SER A 70 -3.98 5.19 -4.62
CA SER A 70 -4.53 6.54 -4.80
C SER A 70 -3.53 7.40 -5.55
N VAL A 71 -3.75 7.64 -6.83
CA VAL A 71 -2.89 8.44 -7.72
C VAL A 71 -3.71 9.21 -8.75
N GLY A 72 -3.21 10.37 -9.18
CA GLY A 72 -3.88 11.24 -10.14
C GLY A 72 -3.62 10.87 -11.60
N LYS A 73 -4.62 11.05 -12.47
CA LYS A 73 -4.44 10.92 -13.92
C LYS A 73 -3.44 11.96 -14.45
N GLY A 74 -2.49 11.51 -15.27
CA GLY A 74 -1.43 12.38 -15.78
C GLY A 74 -0.43 12.83 -14.71
N ASN A 75 -0.30 12.07 -13.62
CA ASN A 75 0.66 12.36 -12.56
C ASN A 75 2.09 12.55 -13.10
N ARG A 76 2.66 13.74 -12.90
CA ARG A 76 3.99 14.11 -13.39
C ARG A 76 5.13 13.59 -12.52
N TYR A 77 4.84 13.07 -11.33
CA TYR A 77 5.85 12.47 -10.44
C TYR A 77 6.27 11.06 -10.88
N GLY A 78 5.58 10.48 -11.88
CA GLY A 78 5.88 9.13 -12.37
C GLY A 78 5.40 8.02 -11.44
N HIS A 79 4.40 8.28 -10.59
CA HIS A 79 3.77 7.27 -9.74
C HIS A 79 2.43 6.79 -10.34
N PRO A 80 2.03 5.53 -10.06
CA PRO A 80 2.84 4.50 -9.43
C PRO A 80 4.05 4.13 -10.31
N THR A 81 5.19 3.82 -9.68
CA THR A 81 6.38 3.42 -10.43
C THR A 81 6.27 1.96 -10.85
N GLN A 82 6.93 1.60 -11.95
CA GLN A 82 6.97 0.23 -12.44
C GLN A 82 7.51 -0.75 -11.39
N GLU A 83 8.54 -0.36 -10.64
CA GLU A 83 9.11 -1.21 -9.58
C GLU A 83 8.11 -1.48 -8.45
N THR A 84 7.19 -0.55 -8.17
CA THR A 84 6.17 -0.76 -7.15
C THR A 84 5.10 -1.73 -7.64
N LEU A 85 4.66 -1.58 -8.90
CA LEU A 85 3.71 -2.50 -9.54
C LEU A 85 4.27 -3.92 -9.59
N GLU A 86 5.53 -4.08 -10.01
CA GLU A 86 6.19 -5.39 -10.09
C GLU A 86 6.31 -6.09 -8.73
N ARG A 87 6.54 -5.33 -7.64
CA ARG A 87 6.58 -5.92 -6.28
C ARG A 87 5.19 -6.37 -5.82
N LEU A 88 4.15 -5.60 -6.12
CA LEU A 88 2.76 -5.96 -5.80
C LEU A 88 2.31 -7.19 -6.60
N GLU A 89 2.59 -7.23 -7.90
CA GLU A 89 2.33 -8.38 -8.76
C GLU A 89 3.08 -9.63 -8.27
N ARG A 90 4.35 -9.47 -7.86
CA ARG A 90 5.19 -10.56 -7.36
C ARG A 90 4.62 -11.25 -6.11
N VAL A 91 3.93 -10.53 -5.24
CA VAL A 91 3.29 -11.12 -4.06
C VAL A 91 1.86 -11.60 -4.33
N GLY A 92 1.40 -11.52 -5.58
CA GLY A 92 0.09 -12.02 -6.00
C GLY A 92 -1.08 -11.10 -5.62
N THR A 93 -0.81 -9.81 -5.36
CA THR A 93 -1.82 -8.83 -4.97
C THR A 93 -2.58 -8.30 -6.17
N GLU A 94 -3.91 -8.20 -6.07
CA GLU A 94 -4.74 -7.47 -7.03
C GLU A 94 -4.51 -5.96 -6.90
N ILE A 95 -4.37 -5.24 -8.02
CA ILE A 95 -4.02 -3.81 -8.02
C ILE A 95 -5.18 -3.00 -8.59
N ALA A 96 -5.71 -2.07 -7.78
CA ALA A 96 -6.70 -1.08 -8.20
C ALA A 96 -6.12 0.34 -8.15
N ARG A 97 -6.45 1.18 -9.13
CA ARG A 97 -5.83 2.51 -9.29
C ARG A 97 -6.84 3.61 -9.60
N THR A 98 -6.81 4.68 -8.80
CA THR A 98 -7.76 5.80 -8.99
C THR A 98 -7.52 6.60 -10.27
N ASP A 99 -6.32 6.55 -10.86
CA ASP A 99 -6.05 7.24 -12.13
C ASP A 99 -6.66 6.52 -13.35
N GLN A 100 -6.98 5.23 -13.19
CA GLN A 100 -7.59 4.38 -14.21
C GLN A 100 -9.10 4.22 -13.97
N GLU A 101 -9.50 4.04 -12.72
CA GLU A 101 -10.87 3.65 -12.34
C GLU A 101 -11.68 4.79 -11.71
N GLY A 102 -11.03 5.90 -11.32
CA GLY A 102 -11.69 7.00 -10.62
C GLY A 102 -11.89 6.68 -9.14
N ILE A 103 -13.13 6.77 -8.66
CA ILE A 103 -13.47 6.43 -7.26
C ILE A 103 -13.49 4.91 -7.14
N ILE A 104 -12.75 4.39 -6.17
CA ILE A 104 -12.76 2.97 -5.82
C ILE A 104 -13.60 2.82 -4.56
N GLU A 105 -14.72 2.12 -4.69
CA GLU A 105 -15.59 1.74 -3.57
C GLU A 105 -15.34 0.26 -3.26
N VAL A 106 -15.02 -0.04 -2.02
CA VAL A 106 -14.89 -1.42 -1.54
C VAL A 106 -16.07 -1.71 -0.62
N ASN A 107 -16.83 -2.74 -0.96
CA ASN A 107 -18.00 -3.17 -0.20
C ASN A 107 -17.67 -4.46 0.54
N PHE A 108 -18.11 -4.55 1.80
CA PHE A 108 -17.95 -5.70 2.69
C PHE A 108 -19.30 -6.23 3.14
#